data_AF-A0A821D2I4-F1
#
_entry.id   AF-A0A821D2I4-F1
#
_cell.length_a   1.000
_cell.length_b   1.000
_cell.length_c   1.000
_cell.angle_alpha   90.00
_cell.angle_beta   90.00
_cell.angle_gamma   90.00
#
_symmetry.space_group_name_H-M   'P 1'
#
loop_
_entity.id
_entity.type
_entity.pdbx_description
1 polymer ?
#
loop_
_entity_poly.entity_id
_entity_poly.type
_entity_poly.pdbx_seq_one_letter_code
_entity_poly.pdbx_strand_id
1 'polypeptide(L)'
;NNSRNDLDILCKRIIEKISYVVTVLQGSAHGIQACINASSAVSNIITDLDTTISCATSGTLNSERVIETFFDHREAILKTAKALVEDTKTLVAGAASSQEQLASAAQAAVRTITKLAAVVKLGALSLGADDGEAQIMLINSVKDVAFALNNLINVTKLASGKNIVDPEMQKLKESAKVMVTNVTSLLRTVKNVEDKSQHGTHALECTIESIAQELQTFNNGQLSTNRTTPEELVHVTKQITIATSKAVSAGQSCQQDDIIGAVNFGRKSIIDLLIICKSTIYLTDDKHLQQRTLDNGRICVQNYKELLETIQILIQNPSNEHKQKLLNYSRIIMQSTQELVQCAEKFK
;
A
#
# COMPACT_ATOMS: atom_id res chain seq x y z
N ASN A 1 36.09 -19.64 70.03
CA ASN A 1 36.74 -19.38 68.72
C ASN A 1 36.50 -20.47 67.70
N ASN A 2 36.75 -21.76 67.99
CA ASN A 2 36.52 -22.84 67.01
C ASN A 2 35.08 -22.97 66.51
N SER A 3 34.09 -22.94 67.42
CA SER A 3 32.66 -23.03 67.06
C SER A 3 32.16 -21.93 66.12
N ARG A 4 32.74 -20.72 66.19
CA ARG A 4 32.40 -19.59 65.30
C ARG A 4 33.04 -19.77 63.92
N ASN A 5 34.21 -20.39 63.87
CA ASN A 5 34.91 -20.72 62.63
C ASN A 5 34.20 -21.88 61.90
N ASP A 6 33.75 -22.89 62.64
CA ASP A 6 32.97 -24.01 62.10
C ASP A 6 31.62 -23.55 61.53
N LEU A 7 30.97 -22.58 62.20
CA LEU A 7 29.74 -21.96 61.70
C LEU A 7 29.97 -21.16 60.41
N ASP A 8 31.08 -20.43 60.32
CA ASP A 8 31.43 -19.66 59.11
C ASP A 8 31.70 -20.57 57.90
N ILE A 9 32.37 -21.72 58.14
CA ILE A 9 32.62 -22.75 57.12
C ILE A 9 31.30 -23.39 56.66
N LEU A 10 30.37 -23.68 57.59
CA LEU A 10 29.05 -24.21 57.27
C LEU A 10 28.22 -23.20 56.46
N CYS A 11 28.22 -21.92 56.83
CA CYS A 11 27.54 -20.87 56.10
C CYS A 11 28.07 -20.72 54.67
N LYS A 12 29.39 -20.70 54.47
CA LYS A 12 30.00 -20.66 53.13
C LYS A 12 29.59 -21.85 52.27
N ARG A 13 29.58 -23.05 52.85
CA ARG A 13 29.15 -24.27 52.15
C ARG A 13 27.66 -24.26 51.79
N ILE A 14 26.81 -23.71 52.65
CA ILE A 14 25.38 -23.52 52.36
C ILE A 14 25.21 -22.51 51.22
N ILE A 15 25.93 -21.39 51.24
CA ILE A 15 25.91 -20.39 50.16
C ILE A 15 26.34 -21.02 48.83
N GLU A 16 27.42 -21.82 48.81
CA GLU A 16 27.85 -22.53 47.61
C GLU A 16 26.78 -23.49 47.08
N LYS A 17 26.14 -24.26 47.97
CA LYS A 17 25.06 -25.18 47.57
C LYS A 17 23.81 -24.44 47.08
N ILE A 18 23.44 -23.33 47.71
CA ILE A 18 22.31 -22.49 47.26
C ILE A 18 22.63 -21.90 45.89
N SER A 19 23.82 -21.34 45.69
CA SER A 19 24.26 -20.83 44.39
C SER A 19 24.24 -21.91 43.31
N TYR A 20 24.69 -23.13 43.62
CA TYR A 20 24.60 -24.27 42.71
C TYR A 20 23.14 -24.60 42.36
N VAL A 21 22.24 -24.71 43.35
CA VAL A 21 20.81 -24.98 43.11
C VAL A 21 20.16 -23.88 42.28
N VAL A 22 20.45 -22.61 42.56
CA VAL A 22 19.96 -21.47 41.78
C VAL A 22 20.46 -21.55 40.34
N THR A 23 21.73 -21.90 40.13
CA THR A 23 22.32 -22.03 38.79
C THR A 23 21.68 -23.18 38.01
N VAL A 24 21.43 -24.31 38.66
CA VAL A 24 20.73 -25.47 38.07
C VAL A 24 19.27 -25.11 37.75
N LEU A 25 18.57 -24.40 38.64
CA LEU A 25 17.20 -23.95 38.41
C LEU A 25 17.11 -22.93 37.26
N GLN A 26 18.02 -21.96 37.21
CA GLN A 26 18.11 -20.97 36.12
C GLN A 26 18.49 -21.63 34.78
N GLY A 27 19.40 -22.59 34.80
CA GLY A 27 19.71 -23.43 33.63
C GLY A 27 18.51 -24.25 33.16
N SER A 28 17.70 -24.76 34.10
CA SER A 28 16.52 -25.57 33.80
C SER A 28 15.29 -24.77 33.32
N ALA A 29 15.30 -23.44 33.42
CA ALA A 29 14.17 -22.58 33.05
C ALA A 29 14.54 -21.47 32.03
N HIS A 30 15.63 -21.66 31.29
CA HIS A 30 16.12 -20.67 30.34
C HIS A 30 15.09 -20.31 29.24
N GLY A 31 14.31 -21.29 28.76
CA GLY A 31 13.23 -21.08 27.79
C GLY A 31 12.11 -20.21 28.34
N ILE A 32 11.67 -20.47 29.57
CA ILE A 32 10.69 -19.65 30.29
C ILE A 32 11.20 -18.21 30.46
N GLN A 33 12.48 -18.04 30.81
CA GLN A 33 13.08 -16.70 30.94
C GLN A 33 13.11 -15.96 29.60
N ALA A 34 13.41 -16.66 28.50
CA ALA A 34 13.35 -16.09 27.16
C ALA A 34 11.92 -15.65 26.81
N CYS A 35 10.88 -16.41 27.18
CA CYS A 35 9.48 -15.99 27.02
C CYS A 35 9.13 -14.73 27.83
N ILE A 36 9.63 -14.60 29.05
CA ILE A 36 9.42 -13.40 29.88
C ILE A 36 10.03 -12.17 29.19
N ASN A 37 11.30 -12.28 28.77
CA ASN A 37 12.00 -11.20 28.08
C ASN A 37 11.30 -10.85 26.75
N ALA A 38 10.84 -11.87 26.02
CA ALA A 38 10.09 -11.71 24.78
C ALA A 38 8.76 -10.96 25.01
N SER A 39 8.01 -11.29 26.05
CA SER A 39 6.76 -10.60 26.39
C SER A 39 6.98 -9.11 26.69
N SER A 40 8.04 -8.79 27.44
CA SER A 40 8.43 -7.39 27.69
C SER A 40 8.82 -6.66 26.40
N ALA A 41 9.58 -7.31 25.53
CA ALA A 41 9.97 -6.73 24.24
C ALA A 41 8.76 -6.46 23.33
N VAL A 42 7.81 -7.40 23.23
CA VAL A 42 6.59 -7.22 22.44
C VAL A 42 5.71 -6.11 23.03
N SER A 43 5.63 -6.00 24.36
CA SER A 43 4.91 -4.89 25.00
C SER A 43 5.48 -3.53 24.63
N ASN A 44 6.81 -3.39 24.54
CA ASN A 44 7.44 -2.16 24.06
C ASN A 44 7.09 -1.84 22.60
N ILE A 45 7.02 -2.86 21.74
CA ILE A 45 6.59 -2.70 20.34
C ILE A 45 5.15 -2.20 20.27
N ILE A 46 4.25 -2.73 21.11
CA ILE A 46 2.86 -2.28 21.17
C ILE A 46 2.78 -0.80 21.53
N THR A 47 3.54 -0.34 22.54
CA THR A 47 3.60 1.08 22.93
C THR A 47 4.15 1.98 21.83
N ASP A 48 5.16 1.51 21.08
CA ASP A 48 5.70 2.23 19.91
C ASP A 48 4.67 2.32 18.77
N LEU A 49 3.90 1.25 18.53
CA LEU A 49 2.78 1.25 17.59
C LEU A 49 1.67 2.19 18.02
N ASP A 50 1.33 2.26 19.32
CA ASP A 50 0.36 3.23 19.87
C ASP A 50 0.78 4.67 19.60
N THR A 51 2.07 4.96 19.79
CA THR A 51 2.63 6.28 19.48
C THR A 51 2.50 6.59 17.98
N THR A 52 2.77 5.61 17.13
CA THR A 52 2.64 5.76 15.67
C THR A 52 1.19 5.97 15.24
N ILE A 53 0.23 5.26 15.86
CA ILE A 53 -1.21 5.45 15.62
C ILE A 53 -1.65 6.86 16.04
N SER A 54 -1.16 7.34 17.18
CA SER A 54 -1.42 8.72 17.64
C SER A 54 -0.94 9.74 16.61
N CYS A 55 0.29 9.59 16.09
CA CYS A 55 0.83 10.45 15.02
C CYS A 55 0.00 10.40 13.73
N ALA A 56 -0.47 9.22 13.32
CA ALA A 56 -1.32 9.07 12.14
C ALA A 56 -2.68 9.76 12.35
N THR A 57 -3.27 9.59 13.54
CA THR A 57 -4.55 10.20 13.93
C THR A 57 -4.47 11.72 13.96
N SER A 58 -3.33 12.28 14.39
CA SER A 58 -3.08 13.73 14.36
C SER A 58 -2.65 14.27 12.98
N GLY A 59 -2.52 13.42 11.96
CA GLY A 59 -2.04 13.80 10.64
C GLY A 59 -0.58 14.25 10.61
N THR A 60 0.20 13.89 11.63
CA THR A 60 1.62 14.26 11.75
C THR A 60 2.55 13.12 11.36
N LEU A 61 2.00 11.97 10.94
CA LEU A 61 2.76 10.85 10.40
C LEU A 61 3.21 11.18 8.96
N ASN A 62 4.16 12.11 8.86
CA ASN A 62 4.59 12.68 7.59
C ASN A 62 5.64 11.80 6.89
N SER A 63 5.43 11.59 5.59
CA SER A 63 6.46 11.14 4.66
C SER A 63 7.41 12.30 4.36
N GLU A 64 8.18 12.75 5.35
CA GLU A 64 9.28 13.66 5.04
C GLU A 64 10.37 12.84 4.32
N ARG A 65 10.31 12.85 2.97
CA ARG A 65 11.35 12.39 2.04
C ARG A 65 11.39 10.89 1.70
N VAL A 66 10.27 10.17 1.74
CA VAL A 66 10.25 8.80 1.21
C VAL A 66 9.80 8.83 -0.25
N ILE A 67 10.74 8.58 -1.17
CA ILE A 67 10.47 8.35 -2.61
C ILE A 67 9.81 6.96 -2.81
N GLU A 68 9.93 6.08 -1.81
CA GLU A 68 9.39 4.74 -1.83
C GLU A 68 7.86 4.75 -1.72
N THR A 69 7.25 3.89 -2.51
CA THR A 69 5.80 3.67 -2.59
C THR A 69 5.40 2.53 -1.66
N PHE A 70 4.11 2.41 -1.36
CA PHE A 70 3.60 1.26 -0.59
C PHE A 70 3.96 -0.09 -1.22
N PHE A 71 4.07 -0.13 -2.56
CA PHE A 71 4.45 -1.33 -3.30
C PHE A 71 5.85 -1.84 -2.91
N ASP A 72 6.79 -0.94 -2.65
CA ASP A 72 8.18 -1.28 -2.28
C ASP A 72 8.25 -1.97 -0.91
N HIS A 73 7.36 -1.59 0.02
CA HIS A 73 7.29 -2.19 1.35
C HIS A 73 6.43 -3.44 1.42
N ARG A 74 5.47 -3.60 0.50
CA ARG A 74 4.49 -4.68 0.50
C ARG A 74 5.15 -6.06 0.56
N GLU A 75 6.12 -6.33 -0.31
CA GLU A 75 6.76 -7.64 -0.35
C GLU A 75 7.44 -7.99 0.98
N ALA A 76 8.10 -7.00 1.60
CA ALA A 76 8.73 -7.16 2.90
C ALA A 76 7.71 -7.45 4.01
N ILE A 77 6.55 -6.80 4.00
CA ILE A 77 5.45 -7.06 4.95
C ILE A 77 4.96 -8.51 4.76
N LEU A 78 4.61 -8.91 3.53
CA LEU A 78 4.10 -10.25 3.23
C LEU A 78 5.09 -11.35 3.64
N LYS A 79 6.37 -11.17 3.31
CA LYS A 79 7.44 -12.13 3.64
C LYS A 79 7.62 -12.26 5.15
N THR A 80 7.62 -11.14 5.87
CA THR A 80 7.83 -11.14 7.33
C THR A 80 6.60 -11.69 8.07
N ALA A 81 5.39 -11.37 7.61
CA ALA A 81 4.15 -11.94 8.15
C ALA A 81 4.09 -13.47 7.98
N LYS A 82 4.50 -14.00 6.83
CA LYS A 82 4.62 -15.46 6.61
C LYS A 82 5.66 -16.10 7.53
N ALA A 83 6.81 -15.47 7.73
CA ALA A 83 7.80 -15.94 8.69
C ALA A 83 7.23 -16.03 10.12
N LEU A 84 6.37 -15.07 10.50
CA LEU A 84 5.74 -15.07 11.83
C LEU A 84 4.73 -16.22 12.02
N VAL A 85 4.10 -16.71 10.95
CA VAL A 85 3.29 -17.93 10.98
C VAL A 85 4.15 -19.15 11.27
N GLU A 86 5.35 -19.22 10.69
CA GLU A 86 6.30 -20.30 11.00
C GLU A 86 6.82 -20.20 12.43
N ASP A 87 7.13 -18.99 12.92
CA ASP A 87 7.52 -18.76 14.32
C ASP A 87 6.41 -19.16 15.31
N THR A 88 5.14 -18.99 14.93
CA THR A 88 4.00 -19.45 15.73
C THR A 88 4.03 -20.98 15.89
N LYS A 89 4.34 -21.72 14.82
CA LYS A 89 4.47 -23.18 14.87
C LYS A 89 5.66 -23.62 15.72
N THR A 90 6.81 -22.95 15.58
CA THR A 90 8.01 -23.29 16.35
C THR A 90 7.83 -22.99 17.84
N LEU A 91 7.10 -21.93 18.21
CA LEU A 91 6.72 -21.65 19.60
C LEU A 91 5.86 -22.78 20.21
N VAL A 92 4.82 -23.21 19.49
CA VAL A 92 3.95 -24.31 19.94
C VAL A 92 4.72 -25.62 20.08
N ALA A 93 5.59 -25.93 19.11
CA ALA A 93 6.45 -27.11 19.19
C ALA A 93 7.48 -27.00 20.33
N GLY A 94 8.04 -25.81 20.56
CA GLY A 94 8.99 -25.52 21.63
C GLY A 94 8.40 -25.75 23.02
N ALA A 95 7.11 -25.47 23.24
CA ALA A 95 6.45 -25.74 24.52
C ALA A 95 6.45 -27.23 24.91
N ALA A 96 6.35 -28.12 23.92
CA ALA A 96 6.32 -29.58 24.12
C ALA A 96 7.71 -30.24 24.01
N SER A 97 8.76 -29.47 23.71
CA SER A 97 10.11 -29.96 23.43
C SER A 97 11.08 -29.56 24.55
N SER A 98 12.22 -28.92 24.23
CA SER A 98 13.23 -28.49 25.21
C SER A 98 13.21 -26.98 25.49
N GLN A 99 13.80 -26.58 26.62
CA GLN A 99 13.95 -25.18 27.00
C GLN A 99 14.80 -24.38 26.00
N GLU A 100 15.83 -24.99 25.41
CA GLU A 100 16.66 -24.36 24.38
C GLU A 100 15.86 -24.08 23.10
N GLN A 101 15.04 -25.03 22.65
CA GLN A 101 14.18 -24.84 21.49
C GLN A 101 13.12 -23.78 21.76
N LEU A 102 12.52 -23.79 22.95
CA LEU A 102 11.58 -22.74 23.37
C LEU A 102 12.25 -21.35 23.41
N ALA A 103 13.46 -21.26 23.97
CA ALA A 103 14.21 -20.01 24.01
C ALA A 103 14.49 -19.46 22.61
N SER A 104 14.95 -20.33 21.70
CA SER A 104 15.23 -19.97 20.31
C SER A 104 13.96 -19.52 19.58
N ALA A 105 12.84 -20.25 19.75
CA ALA A 105 11.56 -19.89 19.13
C ALA A 105 11.02 -18.54 19.62
N ALA A 106 11.09 -18.28 20.93
CA ALA A 106 10.67 -17.00 21.51
C ALA A 106 11.51 -15.83 20.97
N GLN A 107 12.83 -16.01 20.88
CA GLN A 107 13.72 -14.98 20.33
C GLN A 107 13.49 -14.75 18.83
N ALA A 108 13.26 -15.81 18.05
CA ALA A 108 12.93 -15.72 16.63
C ALA A 108 11.63 -14.92 16.43
N ALA A 109 10.57 -15.25 17.17
CA ALA A 109 9.30 -14.54 17.09
C ALA A 109 9.44 -13.04 17.40
N VAL A 110 10.23 -12.66 18.41
CA VAL A 110 10.51 -11.25 18.75
C VAL A 110 11.24 -10.53 17.62
N ARG A 111 12.23 -11.17 17.00
CA ARG A 111 12.96 -10.59 15.86
C ARG A 111 12.01 -10.35 14.69
N THR A 112 11.14 -11.32 14.40
CA THR A 112 10.20 -11.23 13.30
C THR A 112 9.14 -10.16 13.52
N ILE A 113 8.52 -10.06 14.71
CA ILE A 113 7.53 -9.02 15.00
C ILE A 113 8.15 -7.62 15.05
N THR A 114 9.38 -7.47 15.56
CA THR A 114 10.12 -6.21 15.51
C THR A 114 10.30 -5.75 14.07
N LYS A 115 10.76 -6.67 13.20
CA LYS A 115 10.92 -6.40 11.78
C LYS A 115 9.58 -6.07 11.12
N LEU A 116 8.53 -6.83 11.43
CA LEU A 116 7.20 -6.65 10.85
C LEU A 116 6.63 -5.27 11.21
N ALA A 117 6.71 -4.87 12.48
CA ALA A 117 6.31 -3.55 12.95
C ALA A 117 7.09 -2.45 12.21
N ALA A 118 8.40 -2.59 12.07
CA ALA A 118 9.22 -1.61 11.34
C ALA A 118 8.80 -1.46 9.87
N VAL A 119 8.66 -2.55 9.12
CA VAL A 119 8.28 -2.47 7.69
C VAL A 119 6.84 -2.01 7.49
N VAL A 120 5.92 -2.33 8.42
CA VAL A 120 4.56 -1.80 8.39
C VAL A 120 4.53 -0.30 8.65
N LYS A 121 5.34 0.21 9.59
CA LYS A 121 5.47 1.66 9.81
C LYS A 121 6.00 2.39 8.58
N LEU A 122 7.01 1.84 7.90
CA LEU A 122 7.50 2.39 6.64
C LEU A 122 6.42 2.35 5.54
N GLY A 123 5.69 1.24 5.43
CA GLY A 123 4.53 1.14 4.54
C GLY A 123 3.47 2.20 4.83
N ALA A 124 3.11 2.43 6.09
CA ALA A 124 2.18 3.49 6.47
C ALA A 124 2.71 4.88 6.10
N LEU A 125 3.98 5.18 6.38
CA LEU A 125 4.60 6.44 6.00
C LEU A 125 4.54 6.68 4.48
N SER A 126 4.77 5.65 3.67
CA SER A 126 4.75 5.76 2.20
C SER A 126 3.37 6.11 1.60
N LEU A 127 2.27 5.95 2.35
CA LEU A 127 0.93 6.34 1.91
C LEU A 127 0.69 7.86 1.96
N GLY A 128 1.52 8.60 2.71
CA GLY A 128 1.35 10.04 2.91
C GLY A 128 0.23 10.42 3.88
N ALA A 129 0.23 11.69 4.33
CA ALA A 129 -0.72 12.19 5.32
C ALA A 129 -2.17 12.28 4.79
N ASP A 130 -2.34 12.31 3.46
CA ASP A 130 -3.65 12.40 2.82
C ASP A 130 -4.45 11.09 2.96
N ASP A 131 -3.80 9.94 3.19
CA ASP A 131 -4.44 8.65 3.43
C ASP A 131 -4.27 8.16 4.89
N GLY A 132 -4.55 9.07 5.83
CA GLY A 132 -4.45 8.79 7.27
C GLY A 132 -5.31 7.61 7.72
N GLU A 133 -6.45 7.35 7.08
CA GLU A 133 -7.29 6.18 7.39
C GLU A 133 -6.57 4.86 7.06
N ALA A 134 -5.95 4.75 5.88
CA ALA A 134 -5.20 3.55 5.53
C ALA A 134 -3.95 3.39 6.40
N GLN A 135 -3.26 4.49 6.76
CA GLN A 135 -2.16 4.47 7.72
C GLN A 135 -2.60 3.84 9.05
N ILE A 136 -3.68 4.37 9.64
CA ILE A 136 -4.24 3.89 10.91
C ILE A 136 -4.65 2.43 10.80
N MET A 137 -5.33 2.04 9.72
CA MET A 137 -5.79 0.66 9.49
C MET A 137 -4.62 -0.33 9.44
N LEU A 138 -3.54 0.04 8.73
CA LEU A 138 -2.36 -0.80 8.59
C LEU A 138 -1.60 -0.97 9.92
N ILE A 139 -1.41 0.13 10.67
CA ILE A 139 -0.69 0.11 11.94
C ILE A 139 -1.51 -0.64 13.02
N ASN A 140 -2.83 -0.46 13.06
CA ASN A 140 -3.69 -1.25 13.96
C ASN A 140 -3.62 -2.74 13.65
N SER A 141 -3.59 -3.13 12.38
CA SER A 141 -3.52 -4.54 11.99
C SER A 141 -2.22 -5.22 12.49
N VAL A 142 -1.08 -4.55 12.47
CA VAL A 142 0.17 -5.12 13.04
C VAL A 142 0.17 -5.06 14.57
N LYS A 143 -0.50 -4.09 15.19
CA LYS A 143 -0.71 -4.03 16.64
C LYS A 143 -1.52 -5.22 17.15
N ASP A 144 -2.57 -5.60 16.45
CA ASP A 144 -3.38 -6.78 16.77
C ASP A 144 -2.55 -8.08 16.69
N VAL A 145 -1.68 -8.17 15.69
CA VAL A 145 -0.70 -9.25 15.56
C VAL A 145 0.29 -9.25 16.75
N ALA A 146 0.78 -8.09 17.17
CA ALA A 146 1.69 -7.98 18.32
C ALA A 146 0.99 -8.38 19.64
N PHE A 147 -0.25 -7.97 19.86
CA PHE A 147 -1.06 -8.42 21.01
C PHE A 147 -1.27 -9.94 21.00
N ALA A 148 -1.67 -10.50 19.86
CA ALA A 148 -1.88 -11.93 19.73
C ALA A 148 -0.59 -12.73 19.98
N LEU A 149 0.56 -12.22 19.53
CA LEU A 149 1.87 -12.81 19.78
C LEU A 149 2.24 -12.74 21.27
N ASN A 150 2.04 -11.59 21.92
CA ASN A 150 2.33 -11.43 23.35
C ASN A 150 1.51 -12.42 24.19
N ASN A 151 0.23 -12.60 23.85
CA ASN A 151 -0.63 -13.58 24.49
C ASN A 151 -0.15 -15.02 24.21
N LEU A 152 0.22 -15.33 22.97
CA LEU A 152 0.77 -16.63 22.60
C LEU A 152 2.03 -16.95 23.41
N ILE A 153 2.99 -16.03 23.52
CA ILE A 153 4.21 -16.19 24.31
C ILE A 153 3.87 -16.46 25.78
N ASN A 154 2.90 -15.73 26.35
CA ASN A 154 2.49 -15.92 27.73
C ASN A 154 1.81 -17.27 27.98
N VAL A 155 0.97 -17.75 27.07
CA VAL A 155 0.36 -19.08 27.18
C VAL A 155 1.40 -20.18 26.95
N THR A 156 2.34 -19.98 26.02
CA THR A 156 3.46 -20.91 25.75
C THR A 156 4.32 -21.11 27.00
N LYS A 157 4.61 -20.03 27.72
CA LYS A 157 5.31 -20.05 29.02
C LYS A 157 4.59 -20.94 30.06
N LEU A 158 3.26 -20.85 30.14
CA LEU A 158 2.45 -21.63 31.09
C LEU A 158 2.27 -23.10 30.67
N ALA A 159 2.35 -23.37 29.38
CA ALA A 159 2.22 -24.71 28.80
C ALA A 159 3.56 -25.47 28.73
N SER A 160 4.69 -24.76 28.83
CA SER A 160 6.04 -25.34 28.69
C SER A 160 6.27 -26.52 29.65
N GLY A 161 6.70 -27.66 29.08
CA GLY A 161 7.02 -28.88 29.83
C GLY A 161 5.80 -29.67 30.33
N LYS A 162 4.58 -29.26 29.98
CA LYS A 162 3.35 -29.98 30.34
C LYS A 162 3.01 -31.08 29.33
N ASN A 163 2.19 -32.04 29.77
CA ASN A 163 1.70 -33.11 28.90
C ASN A 163 0.77 -32.55 27.80
N ILE A 164 0.75 -33.14 26.62
CA ILE A 164 -0.08 -32.74 25.46
C ILE A 164 -1.58 -32.68 25.78
N VAL A 165 -2.05 -33.49 26.75
CA VAL A 165 -3.47 -33.54 27.17
C VAL A 165 -3.81 -32.45 28.20
N ASP A 166 -2.82 -31.72 28.72
CA ASP A 166 -3.02 -30.67 29.72
C ASP A 166 -3.91 -29.52 29.18
N PRO A 167 -4.82 -28.95 29.99
CA PRO A 167 -5.65 -27.83 29.59
C PRO A 167 -4.86 -26.61 29.06
N GLU A 168 -3.66 -26.35 29.59
CA GLU A 168 -2.80 -25.25 29.10
C GLU A 168 -2.26 -25.52 27.69
N MET A 169 -2.02 -26.79 27.33
CA MET A 169 -1.67 -27.16 25.96
C MET A 169 -2.83 -26.95 24.97
N GLN A 170 -4.08 -27.06 25.43
CA GLN A 170 -5.25 -26.71 24.61
C GLN A 170 -5.36 -25.20 24.42
N LYS A 171 -5.22 -24.42 25.49
CA LYS A 171 -5.15 -22.94 25.41
C LYS A 171 -4.04 -22.47 24.48
N LEU A 172 -2.89 -23.15 24.48
CA LEU A 172 -1.78 -22.85 23.57
C LEU A 172 -2.20 -23.01 22.10
N LYS A 173 -2.88 -24.11 21.75
CA LYS A 173 -3.39 -24.34 20.38
C LYS A 173 -4.42 -23.28 19.97
N GLU A 174 -5.32 -22.92 20.88
CA GLU A 174 -6.32 -21.86 20.64
C GLU A 174 -5.64 -20.51 20.43
N SER A 175 -4.67 -20.15 21.27
CA SER A 175 -3.89 -18.91 21.13
C SER A 175 -3.10 -18.87 19.82
N ALA A 176 -2.56 -20.00 19.37
CA ALA A 176 -1.87 -20.09 18.08
C ALA A 176 -2.84 -19.89 16.90
N LYS A 177 -4.07 -20.42 16.99
CA LYS A 177 -5.11 -20.17 15.98
C LYS A 177 -5.49 -18.69 15.90
N VAL A 178 -5.64 -18.03 17.05
CA VAL A 178 -5.89 -16.58 17.13
C VAL A 178 -4.74 -15.81 16.48
N MET A 179 -3.49 -16.19 16.75
CA MET A 179 -2.31 -15.57 16.14
C MET A 179 -2.33 -15.66 14.61
N VAL A 180 -2.56 -16.85 14.05
CA VAL A 180 -2.66 -17.05 12.59
C VAL A 180 -3.81 -16.26 11.97
N THR A 181 -4.94 -16.15 12.68
CA THR A 181 -6.10 -15.37 12.24
C THR A 181 -5.78 -13.88 12.16
N ASN A 182 -5.05 -13.34 13.14
CA ASN A 182 -4.60 -11.94 13.13
C ASN A 182 -3.61 -11.68 12.00
N VAL A 183 -2.64 -12.58 11.77
CA VAL A 183 -1.72 -12.47 10.64
C VAL A 183 -2.48 -12.49 9.31
N THR A 184 -3.46 -13.38 9.16
CA THR A 184 -4.31 -13.45 7.95
C THR A 184 -5.10 -12.15 7.74
N SER A 185 -5.58 -11.53 8.83
CA SER A 185 -6.29 -10.27 8.78
C SER A 185 -5.38 -9.11 8.38
N LEU A 186 -4.15 -9.05 8.90
CA LEU A 186 -3.11 -8.12 8.43
C LEU A 186 -2.84 -8.28 6.92
N LEU A 187 -2.69 -9.51 6.43
CA LEU A 187 -2.48 -9.75 4.98
C LEU A 187 -3.66 -9.23 4.14
N ARG A 188 -4.89 -9.36 4.64
CA ARG A 188 -6.09 -8.79 4.00
C ARG A 188 -6.05 -7.27 4.01
N THR A 189 -5.69 -6.66 5.13
CA THR A 189 -5.50 -5.21 5.24
C THR A 189 -4.49 -4.69 4.23
N VAL A 190 -3.31 -5.33 4.15
CA VAL A 190 -2.25 -4.97 3.20
C VAL A 190 -2.77 -5.01 1.75
N LYS A 191 -3.53 -6.05 1.40
CA LYS A 191 -4.15 -6.16 0.08
C LYS A 191 -5.16 -5.03 -0.18
N ASN A 192 -6.02 -4.73 0.78
CA ASN A 192 -7.00 -3.65 0.62
C ASN A 192 -6.34 -2.28 0.42
N VAL A 193 -5.23 -2.02 1.12
CA VAL A 193 -4.43 -0.81 0.94
C VAL A 193 -3.76 -0.78 -0.43
N GLU A 194 -3.19 -1.91 -0.87
CA GLU A 194 -2.62 -2.04 -2.22
C GLU A 194 -3.66 -1.73 -3.31
N ASP A 195 -4.82 -2.39 -3.24
CA ASP A 195 -5.90 -2.24 -4.23
C ASP A 195 -6.36 -0.76 -4.32
N LYS A 196 -6.46 -0.05 -3.18
CA LYS A 196 -6.77 1.39 -3.16
C LYS A 196 -5.65 2.22 -3.79
N SER A 197 -4.39 1.94 -3.46
CA SER A 197 -3.24 2.68 -3.99
C SER A 197 -3.03 2.51 -5.50
N GLN A 198 -3.63 1.48 -6.11
CA GLN A 198 -3.55 1.22 -7.55
C GLN A 198 -4.82 1.58 -8.33
N HIS A 199 -5.90 2.00 -7.66
CA HIS A 199 -7.21 2.14 -8.29
C HIS A 199 -7.23 3.17 -9.44
N GLY A 200 -6.62 4.34 -9.23
CA GLY A 200 -6.46 5.37 -10.24
C GLY A 200 -5.49 4.98 -11.34
N THR A 201 -4.41 4.28 -11.03
CA THR A 201 -3.48 3.72 -12.02
C THR A 201 -4.20 2.77 -12.98
N HIS A 202 -5.03 1.86 -12.46
CA HIS A 202 -5.80 0.94 -13.29
C HIS A 202 -6.87 1.66 -14.13
N ALA A 203 -7.58 2.63 -13.53
CA ALA A 203 -8.56 3.45 -14.26
C ALA A 203 -7.91 4.24 -15.41
N LEU A 204 -6.68 4.73 -15.20
CA LEU A 204 -5.87 5.40 -16.21
C LEU A 204 -5.49 4.45 -17.35
N GLU A 205 -4.99 3.25 -17.04
CA GLU A 205 -4.65 2.21 -18.04
C GLU A 205 -5.85 1.84 -18.92
N CYS A 206 -6.98 1.51 -18.31
CA CYS A 206 -8.21 1.22 -19.05
C CYS A 206 -8.67 2.39 -19.92
N THR A 207 -8.45 3.63 -19.46
CA THR A 207 -8.79 4.83 -20.23
C THR A 207 -7.87 5.02 -21.43
N ILE A 208 -6.56 4.82 -21.27
CA ILE A 208 -5.58 4.89 -22.35
C ILE A 208 -5.92 3.86 -23.43
N GLU A 209 -6.20 2.62 -23.05
CA GLU A 209 -6.62 1.56 -23.97
C GLU A 209 -7.91 1.89 -24.71
N SER A 210 -8.92 2.39 -23.98
CA SER A 210 -10.20 2.82 -24.56
C SER A 210 -10.03 3.95 -25.58
N ILE A 211 -9.20 4.95 -25.27
CA ILE A 211 -8.90 6.05 -26.19
C ILE A 211 -8.13 5.53 -27.43
N ALA A 212 -7.19 4.60 -27.25
CA ALA A 212 -6.45 4.00 -28.35
C ALA A 212 -7.37 3.24 -29.32
N GLN A 213 -8.31 2.45 -28.79
CA GLN A 213 -9.30 1.72 -29.58
C GLN A 213 -10.24 2.66 -30.34
N GLU A 214 -10.72 3.73 -29.69
CA GLU A 214 -11.59 4.71 -30.34
C GLU A 214 -10.83 5.49 -31.43
N LEU A 215 -9.56 5.84 -31.18
CA LEU A 215 -8.69 6.48 -32.17
C LEU A 215 -8.43 5.57 -33.39
N GLN A 216 -8.23 4.27 -33.17
CA GLN A 216 -8.11 3.30 -34.26
C GLN A 216 -9.41 3.24 -35.08
N THR A 217 -10.56 3.17 -34.41
CA THR A 217 -11.89 3.20 -35.04
C THR A 217 -12.12 4.51 -35.81
N PHE A 218 -11.60 5.62 -35.29
CA PHE A 218 -11.62 6.91 -35.98
C PHE A 218 -10.77 6.93 -37.25
N ASN A 219 -9.57 6.34 -37.19
CA ASN A 219 -8.66 6.29 -38.33
C ASN A 219 -9.15 5.39 -39.47
N ASN A 220 -9.96 4.37 -39.15
CA ASN A 220 -10.54 3.45 -40.14
C ASN A 220 -11.68 4.08 -40.95
N GLY A 221 -12.05 5.34 -40.71
CA GLY A 221 -13.02 6.09 -41.52
C GLY A 221 -14.46 5.61 -41.34
N GLN A 222 -14.79 4.95 -40.23
CA GLN A 222 -16.16 4.57 -39.93
C GLN A 222 -17.03 5.82 -39.78
N LEU A 223 -18.00 5.98 -40.70
CA LEU A 223 -18.90 7.12 -40.72
C LEU A 223 -19.76 7.14 -39.44
N SER A 224 -19.87 8.32 -38.83
CA SER A 224 -20.83 8.55 -37.75
C SER A 224 -22.25 8.57 -38.35
N THR A 225 -23.20 7.93 -37.68
CA THR A 225 -24.63 8.05 -38.01
C THR A 225 -25.26 9.28 -37.36
N ASN A 226 -24.56 9.93 -36.43
CA ASN A 226 -25.05 11.09 -35.70
C ASN A 226 -24.86 12.36 -36.52
N ARG A 227 -25.85 13.25 -36.46
CA ARG A 227 -25.72 14.62 -36.95
C ARG A 227 -25.16 15.48 -35.83
N THR A 228 -24.38 16.49 -36.19
CA THR A 228 -23.82 17.45 -35.24
C THR A 228 -24.06 18.88 -35.71
N THR A 229 -23.79 19.85 -34.86
CA THR A 229 -23.82 21.29 -35.17
C THR A 229 -22.44 21.93 -34.97
N PRO A 230 -22.13 23.06 -35.63
CA PRO A 230 -20.91 23.81 -35.36
C PRO A 230 -20.78 24.22 -33.88
N GLU A 231 -21.89 24.52 -33.20
CA GLU A 231 -21.94 24.84 -31.78
C GLU A 231 -21.52 23.67 -30.89
N GLU A 232 -21.88 22.44 -31.24
CA GLU A 232 -21.45 21.23 -30.54
C GLU A 232 -19.94 21.01 -30.68
N LEU A 233 -19.36 21.29 -31.86
CA LEU A 233 -17.91 21.26 -32.05
C LEU A 233 -17.19 22.30 -31.17
N VAL A 234 -17.74 23.51 -31.02
CA VAL A 234 -17.21 24.51 -30.08
C VAL A 234 -17.42 24.09 -28.62
N HIS A 235 -18.51 23.40 -28.30
CA HIS A 235 -18.76 22.93 -26.95
C HIS A 235 -17.76 21.85 -26.53
N VAL A 236 -17.53 20.85 -27.39
CA VAL A 236 -16.65 19.74 -27.05
C VAL A 236 -15.20 20.17 -26.91
N THR A 237 -14.73 21.15 -27.69
CA THR A 237 -13.38 21.71 -27.53
C THR A 237 -13.19 22.37 -26.15
N LYS A 238 -14.23 23.00 -25.59
CA LYS A 238 -14.18 23.52 -24.20
C LYS A 238 -14.10 22.39 -23.17
N GLN A 239 -14.84 21.29 -23.38
CA GLN A 239 -14.75 20.11 -22.49
C GLN A 239 -13.35 19.51 -22.51
N ILE A 240 -12.71 19.43 -23.68
CA ILE A 240 -11.32 18.98 -23.80
C ILE A 240 -10.37 19.88 -23.01
N THR A 241 -10.49 21.21 -23.11
CA THR A 241 -9.65 22.13 -22.34
C THR A 241 -9.78 21.90 -20.82
N ILE A 242 -11.01 21.68 -20.34
CA ILE A 242 -11.25 21.33 -18.92
C ILE A 242 -10.63 19.98 -18.58
N ALA A 243 -10.79 18.98 -19.45
CA ALA A 243 -10.25 17.63 -19.26
C ALA A 243 -8.73 17.62 -19.21
N THR A 244 -8.07 18.41 -20.06
CA THR A 244 -6.62 18.58 -20.08
C THR A 244 -6.14 19.26 -18.80
N SER A 245 -6.81 20.34 -18.36
CA SER A 245 -6.47 21.01 -17.10
C SER A 245 -6.57 20.04 -15.92
N LYS A 246 -7.66 19.28 -15.82
CA LYS A 246 -7.85 18.28 -14.76
C LYS A 246 -6.78 17.19 -14.78
N ALA A 247 -6.47 16.66 -15.96
CA ALA A 247 -5.44 15.63 -16.10
C ALA A 247 -4.05 16.15 -15.70
N VAL A 248 -3.69 17.40 -16.05
CA VAL A 248 -2.43 18.01 -15.61
C VAL A 248 -2.40 18.18 -14.09
N SER A 249 -3.47 18.69 -13.48
CA SER A 249 -3.56 18.83 -12.03
C SER A 249 -3.45 17.48 -11.31
N ALA A 250 -4.15 16.46 -11.79
CA ALA A 250 -4.07 15.10 -11.27
C ALA A 250 -2.65 14.49 -11.40
N GLY A 251 -1.98 14.74 -12.53
CA GLY A 251 -0.58 14.32 -12.72
C GLY A 251 0.42 15.09 -11.86
N GLN A 252 0.07 16.29 -11.38
CA GLN A 252 0.90 17.08 -10.47
C GLN A 252 0.73 16.63 -9.00
N SER A 253 -0.51 16.29 -8.60
CA SER A 253 -0.83 15.80 -7.26
C SER A 253 -0.47 14.32 -7.07
N CYS A 254 -0.54 13.52 -8.14
CA CYS A 254 -0.43 12.05 -8.10
C CYS A 254 -1.44 11.39 -7.15
N GLN A 255 -2.53 12.09 -6.78
CA GLN A 255 -3.58 11.57 -5.92
C GLN A 255 -4.52 10.66 -6.72
N GLN A 256 -4.85 9.48 -6.18
CA GLN A 256 -5.64 8.47 -6.88
C GLN A 256 -7.04 8.98 -7.26
N ASP A 257 -7.73 9.69 -6.36
CA ASP A 257 -9.07 10.23 -6.61
C ASP A 257 -9.08 11.31 -7.71
N ASP A 258 -8.07 12.19 -7.71
CA ASP A 258 -7.88 13.18 -8.77
C ASP A 258 -7.67 12.51 -10.13
N ILE A 259 -6.83 11.47 -10.16
CA ILE A 259 -6.58 10.68 -11.37
C ILE A 259 -7.87 10.06 -11.87
N ILE A 260 -8.64 9.37 -11.01
CA ILE A 260 -9.91 8.73 -11.38
C ILE A 260 -10.90 9.76 -11.93
N GLY A 261 -11.05 10.90 -11.27
CA GLY A 261 -11.92 11.98 -11.71
C GLY A 261 -11.50 12.55 -13.08
N ALA A 262 -10.19 12.76 -13.26
CA ALA A 262 -9.64 13.30 -14.50
C ALA A 262 -9.77 12.33 -15.68
N VAL A 263 -9.41 11.05 -15.51
CA VAL A 263 -9.44 10.06 -16.61
C VAL A 263 -10.86 9.73 -17.05
N ASN A 264 -11.81 9.62 -16.12
CA ASN A 264 -13.21 9.37 -16.47
C ASN A 264 -13.83 10.53 -17.25
N PHE A 265 -13.57 11.77 -16.81
CA PHE A 265 -14.01 12.97 -17.51
C PHE A 265 -13.32 13.12 -18.86
N GLY A 266 -12.02 12.84 -18.93
CA GLY A 266 -11.21 12.84 -20.14
C GLY A 266 -11.70 11.85 -21.18
N ARG A 267 -11.91 10.59 -20.79
CA ARG A 267 -12.44 9.54 -21.65
C ARG A 267 -13.71 9.96 -22.35
N LYS A 268 -14.70 10.46 -21.58
CA LYS A 268 -15.97 10.94 -22.13
C LYS A 268 -15.75 12.08 -23.14
N SER A 269 -14.99 13.09 -22.74
CA SER A 269 -14.73 14.26 -23.58
C SER A 269 -14.04 13.91 -24.91
N ILE A 270 -13.10 12.96 -24.86
CA ILE A 270 -12.36 12.47 -26.03
C ILE A 270 -13.25 11.65 -26.98
N ILE A 271 -14.08 10.76 -26.44
CA ILE A 271 -15.04 9.99 -27.25
C ILE A 271 -16.04 10.94 -27.92
N ASP A 272 -16.60 11.89 -27.18
CA ASP A 272 -17.52 12.90 -27.70
C ASP A 272 -16.86 13.73 -28.83
N LEU A 273 -15.58 14.10 -28.67
CA LEU A 273 -14.83 14.83 -29.69
C LEU A 273 -14.71 14.02 -30.99
N LEU A 274 -14.33 12.74 -30.91
CA LEU A 274 -14.16 11.89 -32.09
C LEU A 274 -15.48 11.66 -32.83
N ILE A 275 -16.58 11.49 -32.10
CA ILE A 275 -17.93 11.37 -32.67
C ILE A 275 -18.31 12.67 -33.40
N ILE A 276 -18.12 13.83 -32.77
CA ILE A 276 -18.47 15.13 -33.36
C ILE A 276 -17.60 15.40 -34.61
N CYS A 277 -16.28 15.18 -34.54
CA CYS A 277 -15.38 15.34 -35.68
C CYS A 277 -15.80 14.48 -36.88
N LYS A 278 -16.17 13.20 -36.67
CA LYS A 278 -16.71 12.32 -37.74
C LYS A 278 -18.01 12.84 -38.33
N SER A 279 -18.86 13.44 -37.49
CA SER A 279 -20.19 13.92 -37.86
C SER A 279 -20.15 15.23 -38.66
N THR A 280 -18.99 15.92 -38.71
CA THR A 280 -18.85 17.17 -39.47
C THR A 280 -18.97 17.00 -40.99
N ILE A 281 -18.91 15.78 -41.50
CA ILE A 281 -19.20 15.48 -42.92
C ILE A 281 -20.60 15.93 -43.35
N TYR A 282 -21.54 16.04 -42.41
CA TYR A 282 -22.90 16.51 -42.66
C TYR A 282 -23.07 18.03 -42.65
N LEU A 283 -22.01 18.78 -42.31
CA LEU A 283 -22.06 20.25 -42.19
C LEU A 283 -21.64 20.99 -43.46
N THR A 284 -20.83 20.38 -44.32
CA THR A 284 -20.32 21.01 -45.54
C THR A 284 -19.93 19.98 -46.59
N ASP A 285 -19.90 20.35 -47.86
CA ASP A 285 -19.32 19.54 -48.95
C ASP A 285 -17.81 19.82 -49.17
N ASP A 286 -17.23 20.79 -48.45
CA ASP A 286 -15.80 21.10 -48.52
C ASP A 286 -14.96 19.99 -47.86
N LYS A 287 -14.45 19.08 -48.72
CA LYS A 287 -13.58 17.97 -48.31
C LYS A 287 -12.30 18.43 -47.62
N HIS A 288 -11.76 19.61 -47.95
CA HIS A 288 -10.54 20.10 -47.31
C HIS A 288 -10.83 20.56 -45.88
N LEU A 289 -11.96 21.24 -45.63
CA LEU A 289 -12.38 21.63 -44.29
C LEU A 289 -12.76 20.41 -43.42
N GLN A 290 -13.41 19.41 -44.01
CA GLN A 290 -13.68 18.12 -43.34
C GLN A 290 -12.36 17.43 -42.93
N GLN A 291 -11.42 17.27 -43.87
CA GLN A 291 -10.13 16.63 -43.61
C GLN A 291 -9.35 17.37 -42.52
N ARG A 292 -9.28 18.70 -42.60
CA ARG A 292 -8.63 19.54 -41.56
C ARG A 292 -9.24 19.33 -40.17
N THR A 293 -10.56 19.17 -40.09
CA THR A 293 -11.24 18.91 -38.82
C THR A 293 -10.89 17.52 -38.27
N LEU A 294 -10.87 16.50 -39.13
CA LEU A 294 -10.49 15.14 -38.74
C LEU A 294 -9.02 15.06 -38.29
N ASP A 295 -8.11 15.73 -39.00
CA ASP A 295 -6.68 15.75 -38.68
C ASP A 295 -6.41 16.45 -37.34
N ASN A 296 -7.05 17.60 -37.09
CA ASN A 296 -6.93 18.27 -35.79
C ASN A 296 -7.57 17.48 -34.65
N GLY A 297 -8.70 16.79 -34.89
CA GLY A 297 -9.28 15.85 -33.93
C GLY A 297 -8.31 14.72 -33.58
N ARG A 298 -7.65 14.14 -34.59
CA ARG A 298 -6.64 13.09 -34.40
C ARG A 298 -5.44 13.58 -33.60
N ILE A 299 -4.89 14.76 -33.93
CA ILE A 299 -3.78 15.37 -33.20
C ILE A 299 -4.16 15.61 -31.73
N CYS A 300 -5.35 16.14 -31.49
CA CYS A 300 -5.87 16.41 -30.16
C CYS A 300 -5.90 15.13 -29.30
N VAL A 301 -6.52 14.07 -29.83
CA VAL A 301 -6.67 12.80 -29.12
C VAL A 301 -5.34 12.09 -28.91
N GLN A 302 -4.46 12.06 -29.93
CA GLN A 302 -3.14 11.46 -29.79
C GLN A 302 -2.37 12.14 -28.64
N ASN A 303 -2.31 13.47 -28.62
CA ASN A 303 -1.59 14.19 -27.56
C ASN A 303 -2.25 14.05 -26.19
N TYR A 304 -3.58 13.93 -26.14
CA TYR A 304 -4.28 13.63 -24.88
C TYR A 304 -3.90 12.23 -24.36
N LYS A 305 -3.80 11.24 -25.24
CA LYS A 305 -3.35 9.88 -24.91
C LYS A 305 -1.92 9.88 -24.37
N GLU A 306 -0.99 10.57 -25.04
CA GLU A 306 0.41 10.70 -24.60
C GLU A 306 0.53 11.46 -23.26
N LEU A 307 -0.37 12.43 -23.02
CA LEU A 307 -0.49 13.11 -21.73
C LEU A 307 -0.87 12.11 -20.62
N LEU A 308 -1.86 11.23 -20.87
CA LEU A 308 -2.24 10.18 -19.93
C LEU A 308 -1.12 9.15 -19.69
N GLU A 309 -0.42 8.71 -20.74
CA GLU A 309 0.75 7.81 -20.62
C GLU A 309 1.88 8.47 -19.80
N THR A 310 2.07 9.78 -19.93
CA THR A 310 3.03 10.53 -19.10
C THR A 310 2.60 10.58 -17.63
N ILE A 311 1.30 10.69 -17.34
CA ILE A 311 0.79 10.59 -15.96
C ILE A 311 1.07 9.20 -15.38
N GLN A 312 0.92 8.13 -16.17
CA GLN A 312 1.23 6.77 -15.73
C GLN A 312 2.70 6.63 -15.30
N ILE A 313 3.62 7.20 -16.10
CA ILE A 313 5.05 7.23 -15.76
C ILE A 313 5.30 8.06 -14.50
N LEU A 314 4.60 9.19 -14.31
CA LEU A 314 4.73 10.03 -13.12
C LEU A 314 4.30 9.35 -11.82
N ILE A 315 3.24 8.52 -11.88
CA ILE A 315 2.79 7.74 -10.73
C ILE A 315 3.87 6.74 -10.28
N GLN A 316 4.59 6.15 -11.24
CA GLN A 316 5.66 5.18 -10.95
C GLN A 316 6.99 5.84 -10.62
N ASN A 317 7.30 6.98 -11.24
CA ASN A 317 8.57 7.68 -11.12
C ASN A 317 8.39 9.21 -11.17
N PRO A 318 8.14 9.84 -10.00
CA PRO A 318 7.96 11.28 -9.91
C PRO A 318 9.22 12.05 -10.36
N SER A 319 9.12 12.83 -11.44
CA SER A 319 10.22 13.65 -11.95
C SER A 319 9.73 15.00 -12.48
N ASN A 320 10.51 16.04 -12.22
CA ASN A 320 10.25 17.39 -12.75
C ASN A 320 10.27 17.42 -14.28
N GLU A 321 11.04 16.55 -14.92
CA GLU A 321 11.06 16.45 -16.39
C GLU A 321 9.69 15.98 -16.93
N HIS A 322 9.12 14.94 -16.33
CA HIS A 322 7.80 14.45 -16.73
C HIS A 322 6.69 15.48 -16.41
N LYS A 323 6.79 16.21 -15.29
CA LYS A 323 5.88 17.33 -14.99
C LYS A 323 5.94 18.43 -16.06
N GLN A 324 7.13 18.74 -16.60
CA GLN A 324 7.26 19.68 -17.72
C GLN A 324 6.68 19.11 -19.02
N LYS A 325 6.82 17.80 -19.29
CA LYS A 325 6.19 17.13 -20.44
C LYS A 325 4.67 17.25 -20.40
N LEU A 326 4.02 17.13 -19.23
CA LEU A 326 2.57 17.36 -19.10
C LEU A 326 2.15 18.75 -19.59
N LEU A 327 2.92 19.79 -19.23
CA LEU A 327 2.65 21.16 -19.66
C LEU A 327 2.82 21.33 -21.18
N ASN A 328 3.80 20.64 -21.76
CA ASN A 328 4.01 20.66 -23.20
C ASN A 328 2.82 20.03 -23.96
N TYR A 329 2.37 18.85 -23.55
CA TYR A 329 1.19 18.22 -24.14
C TYR A 329 -0.06 19.08 -23.98
N SER A 330 -0.25 19.71 -22.81
CA SER A 330 -1.35 20.64 -22.57
C SER A 330 -1.39 21.79 -23.59
N ARG A 331 -0.24 22.39 -23.92
CA ARG A 331 -0.15 23.44 -24.95
C ARG A 331 -0.48 22.93 -26.34
N ILE A 332 -0.02 21.75 -26.72
CA ILE A 332 -0.31 21.16 -28.04
C ILE A 332 -1.81 20.85 -28.17
N ILE A 333 -2.43 20.29 -27.13
CA ILE A 333 -3.87 20.04 -27.09
C ILE A 333 -4.64 21.36 -27.21
N MET A 334 -4.23 22.41 -26.49
CA MET A 334 -4.83 23.73 -26.60
C MET A 334 -4.73 24.29 -28.03
N GLN A 335 -3.61 24.12 -28.72
CA GLN A 335 -3.47 24.56 -30.11
C GLN A 335 -4.42 23.79 -31.04
N SER A 336 -4.51 22.46 -30.90
CA SER A 336 -5.44 21.65 -31.71
C SER A 336 -6.91 22.00 -31.49
N THR A 337 -7.30 22.33 -30.24
CA THR A 337 -8.67 22.77 -29.94
C THR A 337 -9.00 24.15 -30.51
N GLN A 338 -8.02 25.07 -30.56
CA GLN A 338 -8.19 26.36 -31.25
C GLN A 338 -8.40 26.19 -32.76
N GLU A 339 -7.64 25.29 -33.40
CA GLU A 339 -7.83 24.95 -34.81
C GLU A 339 -9.22 24.35 -35.10
N LEU A 340 -9.73 23.51 -34.20
CA LEU A 340 -11.09 22.96 -34.30
C LEU A 340 -12.16 24.05 -34.17
N VAL A 341 -11.97 25.04 -33.30
CA VAL A 341 -12.88 26.20 -33.20
C VAL A 341 -12.88 27.01 -34.49
N GLN A 342 -11.71 27.26 -35.10
CA GLN A 342 -11.64 27.93 -36.40
C GLN A 342 -12.33 27.12 -37.52
N CYS A 343 -12.28 25.79 -37.46
CA CYS A 343 -13.03 24.94 -38.39
C CYS A 343 -14.55 25.09 -38.15
N ALA A 344 -14.99 25.11 -36.90
CA ALA A 344 -16.39 25.31 -36.53
C ALA A 344 -16.96 26.64 -37.06
N GLU A 345 -16.18 27.72 -37.00
CA GLU A 345 -16.58 29.03 -37.54
C GLU A 345 -16.81 29.01 -39.04
N LYS A 346 -16.08 28.16 -39.79
CA LYS A 346 -16.21 28.01 -41.25
C LYS A 346 -17.36 27.10 -41.68
N PHE A 347 -17.96 26.35 -40.75
CA PHE A 347 -19.16 25.55 -41.02
C PHE A 347 -20.45 26.37 -40.90
N LYS A 348 -20.38 27.62 -40.43
CA LYS A 348 -21.50 28.55 -40.31
C LYS A 348 -21.73 29.31 -41.62
#